data_AF-A0A837HEW9-F1
#
_entry.id   AF-A0A837HEW9-F1
#
_cell.length_a   1.000
_cell.length_b   1.000
_cell.length_c   1.000
_cell.angle_alpha   90.00
_cell.angle_beta   90.00
_cell.angle_gamma   90.00
#
_symmetry.space_group_name_H-M   'P 1'
#
loop_
_entity.id
_entity.type
_entity.pdbx_description
1 polymer ?
#
loop_
_entity_poly.entity_id
_entity_poly.type
_entity_poly.pdbx_seq_one_letter_code
_entity_poly.pdbx_strand_id
1 'polypeptide(L)' 'MCYNCGCGEPEDNMGKPDAVGSSLTDKSFEELAKAWDMTVEEAKKNTYKLLKTQFDK' A
#
# COMPACT_ATOMS: atom_id res chain seq x y z
N MET A 1 0.08 -12.41 13.30
CA MET A 1 0.68 -11.27 12.58
C MET A 1 -0.45 -10.49 11.90
N CYS A 2 -0.95 -9.44 12.55
CA CYS A 2 -1.78 -8.44 11.89
C CYS A 2 -0.83 -7.54 11.12
N TYR A 3 -0.55 -7.90 9.87
CA TYR A 3 0.15 -6.98 8.98
C TYR A 3 -0.72 -5.72 8.83
N ASN A 4 -0.08 -4.55 8.83
CA ASN A 4 -0.67 -3.21 8.66
C ASN A 4 -1.31 -3.02 7.27
N CYS A 5 -2.03 -4.03 6.75
CA CYS A 5 -2.62 -4.19 5.43
C CYS A 5 -4.17 -4.24 5.53
N GLY A 6 -4.74 -3.73 6.62
CA GLY A 6 -6.19 -3.73 6.80
C GLY A 6 -6.83 -5.11 6.69
N CYS A 7 -6.28 -6.17 7.29
CA CYS A 7 -6.92 -7.50 7.38
C CYS A 7 -7.52 -8.12 6.08
N GLY A 8 -7.19 -7.62 4.88
CA GLY A 8 -7.76 -8.04 3.59
C GLY A 8 -8.73 -7.03 2.94
N GLU A 9 -9.00 -5.89 3.59
CA GLU A 9 -9.81 -4.79 3.10
C GLU A 9 -8.92 -3.56 2.80
N PRO A 10 -8.76 -3.16 1.53
CA PRO A 10 -7.84 -2.10 1.13
C PRO A 10 -8.28 -0.70 1.60
N GLU A 11 -9.50 -0.54 2.11
CA GLU A 11 -10.05 0.71 2.63
C GLU A 11 -10.00 0.78 4.17
N ASP A 12 -9.75 -0.34 4.85
CA ASP A 12 -9.78 -0.38 6.31
C ASP A 12 -8.41 -0.03 6.90
N ASN A 13 -8.35 1.11 7.56
CA ASN A 13 -7.17 1.57 8.27
C ASN A 13 -7.06 1.03 9.70
N MET A 14 -8.00 0.17 10.14
CA MET A 14 -8.07 -0.46 11.46
C MET A 14 -8.08 0.57 12.61
N GLY A 15 -8.71 1.73 12.38
CA GLY A 15 -8.76 2.84 13.33
C GLY A 15 -7.43 3.58 13.48
N LYS A 16 -6.47 3.35 12.57
CA LYS A 16 -5.25 4.16 12.45
C LYS A 16 -5.46 5.27 11.43
N PRO A 17 -4.82 6.44 11.60
CA PRO A 17 -4.86 7.45 10.55
C PRO A 17 -4.22 6.89 9.28
N ASP A 18 -4.80 7.17 8.11
CA ASP A 18 -4.18 6.85 6.80
C ASP A 18 -2.84 7.56 6.57
N ALA A 19 -2.43 8.40 7.54
CA ALA A 19 -1.19 9.13 7.52
C ALA A 19 -0.01 8.20 7.28
N VAL A 20 0.86 8.65 6.37
CA VAL A 20 2.12 8.10 5.90
C VAL A 20 2.76 7.13 6.91
N GLY A 21 2.43 5.84 6.79
CA GLY A 21 3.12 4.76 7.50
C GLY A 21 2.32 3.98 8.55
N SER A 22 1.04 4.27 8.77
CA SER A 22 0.24 3.53 9.77
C SER A 22 -0.37 2.24 9.21
N SER A 23 -1.08 2.35 8.08
CA SER A 23 -1.73 1.25 7.37
C SER A 23 -1.51 1.43 5.86
N LEU A 24 -1.20 0.36 5.15
CA LEU A 24 -1.12 0.33 3.69
C LEU A 24 -2.53 0.14 3.14
N THR A 25 -3.17 1.25 2.77
CA THR A 25 -4.53 1.31 2.23
C THR A 25 -4.52 1.88 0.81
N ASP A 26 -5.68 1.93 0.14
CA ASP A 26 -5.82 2.53 -1.19
C ASP A 26 -5.40 4.00 -1.22
N LYS A 27 -5.62 4.73 -0.13
CA LYS A 27 -5.13 6.10 0.03
C LYS A 27 -3.61 6.19 0.06
N SER A 28 -2.92 5.19 0.62
CA SER A 28 -1.46 5.14 0.55
C SER A 28 -0.98 5.01 -0.91
N PHE A 29 -1.70 4.25 -1.73
CA PHE A 29 -1.39 4.10 -3.15
C PHE A 29 -1.76 5.35 -3.96
N GLU A 30 -2.81 6.08 -3.60
CA GLU A 30 -3.14 7.38 -4.20
C GLU A 30 -2.06 8.44 -3.96
N GLU A 31 -1.58 8.55 -2.71
CA GLU A 31 -0.50 9.46 -2.36
C GLU A 31 0.80 9.08 -3.06
N LEU A 32 1.12 7.79 -3.12
CA LEU A 32 2.28 7.26 -3.85
C LEU A 32 2.16 7.57 -5.36
N ALA A 33 1.01 7.28 -5.97
CA ALA A 33 0.77 7.54 -7.38
C ALA A 33 0.96 9.02 -7.72
N LYS A 34 0.40 9.92 -6.90
CA LYS A 34 0.55 11.37 -7.05
C LYS A 34 1.99 11.84 -6.92
N ALA A 35 2.73 11.35 -5.91
CA ALA A 35 4.10 11.79 -5.67
C ALA A 35 5.08 11.38 -6.78
N TRP A 36 4.75 10.30 -7.51
CA TRP A 36 5.61 9.71 -8.54
C TRP A 36 5.08 9.89 -9.96
N ASP A 37 4.04 10.71 -10.15
CA ASP A 37 3.41 10.99 -11.46
C ASP A 37 3.05 9.70 -12.23
N MET A 38 2.41 8.75 -11.52
CA MET A 38 1.95 7.48 -12.08
C MET A 38 0.49 7.22 -11.72
N THR A 39 -0.12 6.19 -12.32
CA THR A 39 -1.46 5.75 -11.94
C THR A 39 -1.45 4.94 -10.63
N VAL A 40 -2.59 4.91 -9.92
CA VAL A 40 -2.77 4.07 -8.72
C VAL A 40 -2.53 2.59 -9.04
N GLU A 41 -2.92 2.15 -10.23
CA GLU A 41 -2.70 0.77 -10.68
C GLU A 41 -1.21 0.45 -10.86
N GLU A 42 -0.44 1.36 -11.47
CA GLU A 42 1.02 1.23 -11.59
C GLU A 42 1.70 1.21 -10.22
N ALA A 43 1.26 2.08 -9.30
CA ALA A 43 1.75 2.12 -7.93
C ALA A 43 1.55 0.77 -7.21
N LYS A 44 0.35 0.18 -7.32
CA LYS A 44 0.03 -1.14 -6.77
C LYS A 44 0.88 -2.25 -7.42
N LYS A 45 0.99 -2.27 -8.75
CA LYS A 45 1.79 -3.27 -9.50
C LYS A 45 3.27 -3.21 -9.15
N ASN A 46 3.84 -2.01 -9.08
CA ASN A 46 5.24 -1.79 -8.74
C ASN A 46 5.54 -2.23 -7.30
N THR A 47 4.65 -1.88 -6.36
CA THR A 47 4.77 -2.31 -4.95
C THR A 47 4.72 -3.82 -4.82
N TYR A 48 3.76 -4.48 -5.49
CA TYR A 48 3.67 -5.94 -5.50
C TYR A 48 4.93 -6.61 -6.06
N LYS A 49 5.45 -6.12 -7.20
CA LYS A 49 6.69 -6.64 -7.81
C LYS A 49 7.90 -6.52 -6.88
N LEU A 50 8.03 -5.39 -6.17
CA LEU A 50 9.09 -5.16 -5.21
C LEU A 50 9.03 -6.16 -4.05
N LEU A 51 7.85 -6.30 -3.43
CA LEU A 51 7.65 -7.23 -2.31
C LEU A 51 7.89 -8.69 -2.71
N LYS A 52 7.35 -9.10 -3.86
CA LYS A 52 7.60 -10.45 -4.41
C LYS A 52 9.10 -10.73 -4.57
N THR A 53 9.85 -9.78 -5.11
CA THR A 53 11.31 -9.88 -5.28
C THR A 53 12.06 -9.99 -3.95
N GLN A 54 11.51 -9.47 -2.85
CA GLN A 54 12.13 -9.58 -1.52
C GLN A 54 11.86 -10.93 -0.85
N PHE A 55 10.68 -11.53 -1.09
CA PHE A 55 10.28 -12.81 -0.52
C PHE A 55 10.71 -14.03 -1.34
N ASP A 56 10.99 -13.85 -2.64
CA ASP A 56 11.53 -14.90 -3.52
C ASP A 56 13.08 -15.05 -3.40
N LYS A 57 13.70 -14.44 -2.39
CA LYS A 57 15.14 -14.58 -2.05
C LYS A 57 15.37 -15.69 -1.05
#